data_AF-A0A1S9E030-F1
#
_entry.id   AF-A0A1S9E030-F1
#
_cell.length_a   1.000
_cell.length_b   1.000
_cell.length_c   1.000
_cell.angle_alpha   90.00
_cell.angle_beta   90.00
_cell.angle_gamma   90.00
#
_symmetry.space_group_name_H-M   'P 1'
#
loop_
_entity.id
_entity.type
_entity.pdbx_description
1 polymer ?
#
loop_
_entity_poly.entity_id
_entity_poly.type
_entity_poly.pdbx_seq_one_letter_code
_entity_poly.pdbx_strand_id
1 'polypeptide(L)'
;MKDQMRLNQLQEDEQVREWVAQEDVFVLKQAKKKAEIRVKEGRAKPIDWLTVTLRFIDPTRNPLDDEIADSDLDIVDPDGVFEGLSQSQLLDLEKDIDTFLSLEANSQNRDFWKTMRIICRDRQKITAPEGRALNSVAADINRLLSPKTYEQLQTLEIQVKKKLDSNEPIDTDYWEELLRSLTVWKARAKLKKVFQAVIDERVRGLRQQQRDEADSVRAKLAPLAPVSQPPTEGKAQAGSDEEFRDLDPDPLLQIRPEDKVLEIVDESNFLDQVARERQKVLKMGFVPLRQRQAEKSSLVPVNQTPNLPAATGSSRFSAIPNEDFSQATKALYERELARGVSENEEIFTGEESVSTGSQPQWANKYRPRKPRYFNRVQMGYEWNKYNQTHYDHDNPPPKVVQGYKFNIFYPDLIDKTKAPTYRIEREHGRKRGQSFAAAGEEDTCLIRFMAGPPYEDIAFRIVDKEWDYSAKRERGFKSTFDKGILQLHFQFKRVYYRK
;
A
#
# COMPACT_ATOMS: atom_id res chain seq x y z
N MET A 1 -29.18 23.28 62.13
CA MET A 1 -29.33 21.88 61.63
C MET A 1 -29.80 21.87 60.17
N LYS A 2 -30.91 22.56 59.79
CA LYS A 2 -31.32 22.70 58.38
C LYS A 2 -30.29 23.40 57.49
N ASP A 3 -29.63 24.44 57.98
CA ASP A 3 -28.61 25.16 57.20
C ASP A 3 -27.34 24.34 56.96
N GLN A 4 -26.97 23.49 57.91
CA GLN A 4 -25.84 22.57 57.78
C GLN A 4 -26.14 21.43 56.80
N MET A 5 -27.39 20.96 56.78
CA MET A 5 -27.86 19.99 55.79
C MET A 5 -27.88 20.59 54.38
N ARG A 6 -28.27 21.86 54.23
CA ARG A 6 -28.22 22.60 52.97
C ARG A 6 -26.79 22.85 52.49
N LEU A 7 -25.86 23.16 53.41
CA LEU A 7 -24.44 23.35 53.08
C LEU A 7 -23.79 22.03 52.62
N ASN A 8 -24.11 20.91 53.28
CA ASN A 8 -23.65 19.59 52.85
C ASN A 8 -24.22 19.20 51.48
N GLN A 9 -25.51 19.47 51.23
CA GLN A 9 -26.10 19.24 49.91
C GLN A 9 -25.44 20.06 48.81
N LEU A 10 -25.10 21.33 49.08
CA LEU A 10 -24.37 22.17 48.12
C LEU A 10 -22.96 21.64 47.85
N GLN A 11 -22.25 21.15 48.88
CA GLN A 11 -20.93 20.52 48.70
C GLN A 11 -21.02 19.20 47.94
N GLU A 12 -22.04 18.38 48.21
CA GLU A 12 -22.31 17.14 47.46
C GLU A 12 -22.65 17.46 46.00
N ASP A 13 -23.50 18.47 45.75
CA ASP A 13 -23.84 18.94 44.41
C ASP A 13 -22.60 19.49 43.65
N GLU A 14 -21.71 20.20 44.33
CA GLU A 14 -20.44 20.67 43.76
C GLU A 14 -19.51 19.51 43.41
N GLN A 15 -19.34 18.53 44.32
CA GLN A 15 -18.53 17.35 44.06
C GLN A 15 -19.08 16.50 42.90
N VAL A 16 -20.40 16.35 42.81
CA VAL A 16 -21.04 15.64 41.70
C VAL A 16 -20.82 16.38 40.39
N ARG A 17 -20.88 17.72 40.37
CA ARG A 17 -20.60 18.51 39.16
C ARG A 17 -19.15 18.39 38.72
N GLU A 18 -18.20 18.45 39.66
CA GLU A 18 -16.78 18.26 39.35
C GLU A 18 -16.52 16.85 38.80
N TRP A 19 -17.17 15.84 39.36
CA TRP A 19 -17.08 14.47 38.88
C TRP A 19 -17.64 14.32 37.45
N VAL A 20 -18.81 14.89 37.17
CA VAL A 20 -19.39 14.90 35.81
C VAL A 20 -18.49 15.65 34.83
N ALA A 21 -17.92 16.79 35.22
CA ALA A 21 -17.01 17.55 34.37
C ALA A 21 -15.73 16.75 34.05
N GLN A 22 -15.20 15.98 35.01
CA GLN A 22 -14.07 15.09 34.78
C GLN A 22 -14.45 13.92 33.84
N GLU A 23 -15.66 13.37 33.99
CA GLU A 23 -16.19 12.34 33.10
C GLU A 23 -16.33 12.87 31.67
N ASP A 24 -16.90 14.06 31.47
CA ASP A 24 -17.07 14.70 30.15
C ASP A 24 -15.72 14.91 29.45
N VAL A 25 -14.69 15.36 30.19
CA VAL A 25 -13.33 15.50 29.66
C VAL A 25 -12.75 14.14 29.25
N PHE A 26 -12.99 13.10 30.05
CA PHE A 26 -12.55 11.75 29.74
C PHE A 26 -13.26 11.21 28.49
N VAL A 27 -14.58 11.37 28.39
CA VAL A 27 -15.37 10.96 27.23
C VAL A 27 -14.90 11.68 25.96
N LEU A 28 -14.59 12.98 26.04
CA LEU A 28 -14.05 13.74 24.92
C LEU A 28 -12.70 13.18 24.46
N LYS A 29 -11.78 12.90 25.38
CA LYS A 29 -10.47 12.30 25.07
C LYS A 29 -10.62 10.91 24.42
N GLN A 30 -11.50 10.07 24.97
CA GLN A 30 -11.79 8.75 24.40
C GLN A 30 -12.41 8.87 23.01
N ALA A 31 -13.31 9.81 22.79
CA ALA A 31 -13.94 10.05 21.48
C ALA A 31 -12.91 10.50 20.44
N LYS A 32 -12.00 11.43 20.79
CA LYS A 32 -10.89 11.86 19.92
C LYS A 32 -9.96 10.69 19.58
N LYS A 33 -9.50 9.93 20.58
CA LYS A 33 -8.63 8.75 20.38
C LYS A 33 -9.28 7.67 19.52
N LYS A 34 -10.57 7.40 19.74
CA LYS A 34 -11.32 6.39 18.95
C LYS A 34 -11.47 6.80 17.49
N ALA A 35 -11.66 8.09 17.22
CA ALA A 35 -11.70 8.60 15.86
C ALA A 35 -10.37 8.40 15.12
N GLU A 36 -9.26 8.67 15.79
CA GLU A 36 -7.91 8.47 15.22
C GLU A 36 -7.65 7.02 14.86
N ILE A 37 -7.99 6.09 15.75
CA ILE A 37 -7.83 4.65 15.50
C ILE A 37 -8.66 4.22 14.29
N ARG A 38 -9.90 4.69 14.17
CA ARG A 38 -10.76 4.34 13.02
C ARG A 38 -10.24 4.89 11.70
N VAL A 39 -9.66 6.09 11.71
CA VAL A 39 -9.02 6.68 10.53
C VAL A 39 -7.82 5.83 10.11
N LYS A 40 -6.96 5.46 11.07
CA LYS A 40 -5.82 4.58 10.81
C LYS A 40 -6.23 3.20 10.28
N GLU A 41 -7.33 2.64 10.76
CA GLU A 41 -7.86 1.33 10.34
C GLU A 41 -8.70 1.38 9.04
N GLY A 42 -8.89 2.55 8.43
CA GLY A 42 -9.68 2.70 7.19
C GLY A 42 -11.19 2.53 7.38
N ARG A 43 -11.71 2.61 8.61
CA ARG A 43 -13.14 2.51 8.97
C ARG A 43 -13.70 3.82 9.53
N ALA A 44 -13.18 4.94 9.05
CA ALA A 44 -13.53 6.27 9.52
C ALA A 44 -14.99 6.63 9.22
N LYS A 45 -15.66 7.22 10.20
CA LYS A 45 -16.93 7.93 10.02
C LYS A 45 -16.66 9.39 9.60
N PRO A 46 -17.65 10.10 9.03
CA PRO A 46 -17.51 11.52 8.68
C PRO A 46 -17.07 12.39 9.87
N ILE A 47 -17.60 12.13 11.07
CA ILE A 47 -17.18 12.82 12.29
C ILE A 47 -15.72 12.57 12.64
N ASP A 48 -15.20 11.37 12.36
CA ASP A 48 -13.83 11.00 12.70
C ASP A 48 -12.81 11.79 11.84
N TRP A 49 -13.17 12.14 10.59
CA TRP A 49 -12.33 13.03 9.77
C TRP A 49 -12.30 14.46 10.29
N LEU A 50 -13.42 14.96 10.80
CA LEU A 50 -13.50 16.30 11.39
C LEU A 50 -12.72 16.39 12.71
N THR A 51 -12.80 15.35 13.56
CA THR A 51 -12.01 15.29 14.80
C THR A 51 -10.51 15.18 14.52
N VAL A 52 -10.10 14.40 13.50
CA VAL A 52 -8.69 14.34 13.07
C VAL A 52 -8.22 15.68 12.52
N THR A 53 -9.04 16.39 11.76
CA THR A 53 -8.70 17.76 11.32
C THR A 53 -8.53 18.70 12.52
N LEU A 54 -9.41 18.60 13.51
CA LEU A 54 -9.32 19.38 14.74
C LEU A 54 -8.03 19.09 15.51
N ARG A 55 -7.55 17.84 15.55
CA ARG A 55 -6.28 17.46 16.21
C ARG A 55 -5.09 18.27 15.70
N PHE A 56 -5.06 18.61 14.42
CA PHE A 56 -3.99 19.43 13.85
C PHE A 56 -4.13 20.93 14.17
N ILE A 57 -5.35 21.38 14.49
CA ILE A 57 -5.66 22.78 14.80
C ILE A 57 -5.56 23.03 16.31
N ASP A 58 -5.83 22.03 17.14
CA ASP A 58 -6.00 22.14 18.58
C ASP A 58 -4.70 22.63 19.27
N PRO A 59 -4.66 23.88 19.78
CA PRO A 59 -3.47 24.41 20.44
C PRO A 59 -3.22 23.78 21.81
N THR A 60 -4.21 23.08 22.38
CA THR A 60 -4.11 22.44 23.69
C THR A 60 -3.62 20.99 23.60
N ARG A 61 -3.30 20.53 22.40
CA ARG A 61 -2.73 19.20 22.16
C ARG A 61 -1.37 19.07 22.84
N ASN A 62 -1.15 17.95 23.50
CA ASN A 62 0.16 17.53 23.98
C ASN A 62 0.71 16.44 23.04
N PRO A 63 1.67 16.76 22.16
CA PRO A 63 2.24 15.81 21.20
C PRO A 63 2.85 14.55 21.86
N LEU A 64 3.13 14.60 23.16
CA LEU A 64 3.68 13.49 23.93
C LEU A 64 2.64 12.44 24.32
N ASP A 65 1.35 12.77 24.28
CA ASP A 65 0.24 11.87 24.63
C ASP A 65 -0.28 11.07 23.41
N ASP A 66 0.27 11.34 22.22
CA ASP A 66 -0.19 10.74 20.97
C ASP A 66 0.56 9.43 20.66
N GLU A 67 -0.16 8.31 20.74
CA GLU A 67 0.35 6.98 20.37
C GLU A 67 0.47 6.79 18.84
N ILE A 68 -0.23 7.62 18.06
CA ILE A 68 -0.26 7.56 16.58
C ILE A 68 0.51 8.75 16.04
N ALA A 69 1.52 8.51 15.20
CA ALA A 69 2.28 9.58 14.56
C ALA A 69 1.39 10.36 13.58
N ASP A 70 1.58 11.68 13.52
CA ASP A 70 0.87 12.53 12.55
C ASP A 70 1.10 12.06 11.11
N SER A 71 2.25 11.45 10.82
CA SER A 71 2.58 10.79 9.53
C SER A 71 1.59 9.71 9.09
N ASP A 72 0.95 9.02 10.04
CA ASP A 72 0.03 7.90 9.75
C ASP A 72 -1.41 8.33 9.47
N LEU A 73 -1.76 9.59 9.70
CA LEU A 73 -3.12 10.10 9.56
C LEU A 73 -3.29 10.84 8.24
N ASP A 74 -4.26 10.39 7.45
CA ASP A 74 -4.70 11.09 6.25
C ASP A 74 -5.48 12.34 6.62
N ILE A 75 -5.21 13.43 5.90
CA ILE A 75 -5.91 14.70 6.07
C ILE A 75 -6.88 14.84 4.90
N VAL A 76 -8.17 14.95 5.21
CA VAL A 76 -9.24 15.18 4.23
C VAL A 76 -9.71 16.62 4.37
N ASP A 77 -10.06 17.25 3.25
CA ASP A 77 -10.68 18.58 3.26
C ASP A 77 -12.01 18.51 4.06
N PRO A 78 -12.17 19.30 5.13
CA PRO A 78 -13.40 19.34 5.91
C PRO A 78 -14.65 19.59 5.06
N ASP A 79 -14.57 20.41 4.01
CA ASP A 79 -15.72 20.64 3.12
C ASP A 79 -16.06 19.38 2.30
N GLY A 80 -15.04 18.61 1.90
CA GLY A 80 -15.18 17.35 1.16
C GLY A 80 -15.81 16.23 1.99
N VAL A 81 -15.66 16.24 3.32
CA VAL A 81 -16.33 15.27 4.21
C VAL A 81 -17.86 15.35 4.11
N PHE A 82 -18.39 16.55 3.84
CA PHE A 82 -19.82 16.76 3.68
C PHE A 82 -20.32 16.44 2.26
N GLU A 83 -19.43 16.22 1.29
CA GLU A 83 -19.79 15.91 -0.09
C GLU A 83 -20.13 14.41 -0.23
N GLY A 84 -21.34 14.12 -0.72
CA GLY A 84 -21.81 12.76 -0.95
C GLY A 84 -22.51 12.07 0.23
N LEU A 85 -22.72 12.77 1.35
CA LEU A 85 -23.52 12.25 2.48
C LEU A 85 -25.03 12.32 2.19
N SER A 86 -25.77 11.32 2.65
CA SER A 86 -27.23 11.31 2.58
C SER A 86 -27.86 12.20 3.65
N GLN A 87 -29.14 12.58 3.49
CA GLN A 87 -29.86 13.41 4.48
C GLN A 87 -29.87 12.78 5.88
N SER A 88 -30.03 11.46 6.00
CA SER A 88 -30.00 10.78 7.30
C SER A 88 -28.61 10.85 7.94
N GLN A 89 -27.55 10.67 7.14
CA GLN A 89 -26.17 10.77 7.61
C GLN A 89 -25.80 12.19 8.03
N LEU A 90 -26.31 13.22 7.35
CA LEU A 90 -26.12 14.62 7.75
C LEU A 90 -26.80 14.94 9.08
N LEU A 91 -27.98 14.36 9.35
CA LEU A 91 -28.68 14.53 10.63
C LEU A 91 -27.93 13.83 11.78
N ASP A 92 -27.41 12.63 11.54
CA ASP A 92 -26.62 11.93 12.54
C ASP A 92 -25.28 12.65 12.80
N LEU A 93 -24.64 13.16 11.75
CA LEU A 93 -23.45 13.99 11.87
C LEU A 93 -23.71 15.28 12.66
N GLU A 94 -24.87 15.92 12.49
CA GLU A 94 -25.23 17.09 13.31
C GLU A 94 -25.35 16.74 14.79
N LYS A 95 -25.97 15.60 15.13
CA LYS A 95 -26.05 15.13 16.53
C LYS A 95 -24.68 14.82 17.11
N ASP A 96 -23.82 14.19 16.31
CA ASP A 96 -22.43 13.91 16.70
C ASP A 96 -21.68 15.23 16.97
N ILE A 97 -21.79 16.22 16.07
CA ILE A 97 -21.20 17.57 16.25
C ILE A 97 -21.74 18.26 17.51
N ASP A 98 -23.04 18.19 17.76
CA ASP A 98 -23.66 18.80 18.95
C ASP A 98 -23.15 18.14 20.25
N THR A 99 -22.86 16.84 20.23
CA THR A 99 -22.21 16.12 21.34
C THR A 99 -20.77 16.62 21.55
N PHE A 100 -20.00 16.84 20.49
CA PHE A 100 -18.66 17.44 20.63
C PHE A 100 -18.73 18.89 21.13
N LEU A 101 -19.74 19.67 20.73
CA LEU A 101 -19.95 21.03 21.23
C LEU A 101 -20.26 21.08 22.73
N SER A 102 -21.03 20.13 23.26
CA SER A 102 -21.32 20.08 24.70
C SER A 102 -20.08 19.72 25.51
N LEU A 103 -19.30 18.75 25.03
CA LEU A 103 -18.12 18.23 25.74
C LEU A 103 -16.88 19.14 25.65
N GLU A 104 -16.74 19.93 24.58
CA GLU A 104 -15.54 20.73 24.34
C GLU A 104 -15.52 22.00 25.21
N ALA A 105 -14.46 22.21 25.99
CA ALA A 105 -14.29 23.39 26.85
C ALA A 105 -13.56 24.55 26.14
N ASN A 106 -12.69 24.25 25.16
CA ASN A 106 -11.88 25.27 24.50
C ASN A 106 -12.70 26.11 23.52
N SER A 107 -12.57 27.44 23.62
CA SER A 107 -13.26 28.38 22.73
C SER A 107 -12.91 28.20 21.25
N GLN A 108 -11.67 27.87 20.91
CA GLN A 108 -11.25 27.71 19.51
C GLN A 108 -11.82 26.42 18.89
N ASN A 109 -11.77 25.33 19.64
CA ASN A 109 -12.34 24.04 19.22
C ASN A 109 -13.87 24.13 19.11
N ARG A 110 -14.53 24.82 20.05
CA ARG A 110 -15.97 25.13 19.95
C ARG A 110 -16.29 25.95 18.72
N ASP A 111 -15.47 26.93 18.37
CA ASP A 111 -15.65 27.74 17.17
C ASP A 111 -15.53 26.91 15.88
N PHE A 112 -14.60 25.95 15.85
CA PHE A 112 -14.50 24.97 14.75
C PHE A 112 -15.79 24.15 14.62
N TRP A 113 -16.27 23.55 15.72
CA TRP A 113 -17.51 22.76 15.70
C TRP A 113 -18.76 23.59 15.36
N LYS A 114 -18.85 24.84 15.83
CA LYS A 114 -19.92 25.77 15.41
C LYS A 114 -19.87 26.04 13.90
N THR A 115 -18.67 26.20 13.34
CA THR A 115 -18.47 26.39 11.90
C THR A 115 -18.93 25.13 11.13
N MET A 116 -18.58 23.93 11.62
CA MET A 116 -19.04 22.66 11.02
C MET A 116 -20.56 22.51 11.09
N ARG A 117 -21.18 22.92 12.20
CA ARG A 117 -22.64 22.89 12.38
C ARG A 117 -23.36 23.77 11.36
N ILE A 118 -22.84 24.98 11.11
CA ILE A 118 -23.40 25.91 10.12
C ILE A 118 -23.35 25.29 8.72
N ILE A 119 -22.22 24.68 8.34
CA ILE A 119 -22.03 24.04 7.04
C ILE A 119 -22.94 22.80 6.90
N CYS A 120 -23.07 22.00 7.95
CA CYS A 120 -23.95 20.84 7.97
C CYS A 120 -25.43 21.24 7.76
N ARG A 121 -25.91 22.27 8.47
CA ARG A 121 -27.28 22.80 8.32
C ARG A 121 -27.56 23.37 6.94
N ASP A 122 -26.59 24.06 6.35
CA ASP A 122 -26.70 24.56 4.97
C ASP A 122 -26.89 23.40 3.98
N ARG A 123 -26.06 22.36 4.09
CA ARG A 123 -26.15 21.17 3.22
C ARG A 123 -27.45 20.40 3.39
N GLN A 124 -27.95 20.27 4.63
CA GLN A 124 -29.26 19.66 4.89
C GLN A 124 -30.41 20.43 4.22
N LYS A 125 -30.36 21.77 4.18
CA LYS A 125 -31.38 22.61 3.55
C LYS A 125 -31.34 22.53 2.02
N ILE A 126 -30.15 22.51 1.43
CA ILE A 126 -29.97 22.35 -0.02
C ILE A 126 -30.47 20.97 -0.49
N THR A 127 -30.27 19.94 0.32
CA THR A 127 -30.66 18.56 -0.01
C THR A 127 -32.16 18.31 0.23
N ALA A 128 -32.81 19.13 1.07
CA ALA A 128 -34.23 19.05 1.35
C ALA A 128 -35.11 19.47 0.14
N PRO A 129 -36.26 18.83 -0.08
CA PRO A 129 -37.12 19.08 -1.25
C PRO A 129 -37.69 20.51 -1.33
N GLU A 130 -37.87 21.21 -0.19
CA GLU A 130 -38.33 22.61 -0.14
C GLU A 130 -37.27 23.62 -0.59
N GLY A 131 -35.97 23.28 -0.52
CA GLY A 131 -34.88 24.16 -0.93
C GLY A 131 -34.75 24.34 -2.44
N ARG A 132 -35.36 23.46 -3.25
CA ARG A 132 -35.28 23.55 -4.72
C ARG A 132 -36.00 24.75 -5.32
N ALA A 133 -36.99 25.31 -4.61
CA ALA A 133 -37.77 26.44 -5.09
C ALA A 133 -37.04 27.80 -5.00
N LEU A 134 -36.05 27.93 -4.11
CA LEU A 134 -35.24 29.15 -3.91
C LEU A 134 -33.98 29.22 -4.80
N ASN A 135 -33.75 28.18 -5.62
CA ASN A 135 -32.53 28.04 -6.44
C ASN A 135 -32.34 29.10 -7.52
N SER A 136 -33.37 29.88 -7.89
CA SER A 136 -33.24 30.86 -8.97
C SER A 136 -32.31 32.02 -8.60
N VAL A 137 -32.25 32.40 -7.32
CA VAL A 137 -31.42 33.52 -6.85
C VAL A 137 -30.16 33.03 -6.12
N ALA A 138 -30.21 31.83 -5.55
CA ALA A 138 -29.07 31.19 -4.89
C ALA A 138 -27.85 31.04 -5.82
N ALA A 139 -28.04 30.78 -7.11
CA ALA A 139 -26.93 30.66 -8.07
C ALA A 139 -26.17 31.99 -8.26
N ASP A 140 -26.90 33.11 -8.38
CA ASP A 140 -26.31 34.44 -8.52
C ASP A 140 -25.63 34.89 -7.23
N ILE A 141 -26.25 34.61 -6.08
CA ILE A 141 -25.65 34.85 -4.76
C ILE A 141 -24.33 34.06 -4.62
N ASN A 142 -24.32 32.77 -4.99
CA ASN A 142 -23.12 31.94 -4.93
C ASN A 142 -22.02 32.43 -5.88
N ARG A 143 -22.37 32.92 -7.08
CA ARG A 143 -21.42 33.55 -8.01
C ARG A 143 -20.82 34.83 -7.43
N LEU A 144 -21.59 35.61 -6.68
CA LEU A 144 -21.13 36.84 -6.04
C LEU A 144 -20.27 36.59 -4.80
N LEU A 145 -20.56 35.55 -4.02
CA LEU A 145 -19.87 35.26 -2.76
C LEU A 145 -18.64 34.36 -2.92
N SER A 146 -18.60 33.48 -3.93
CA SER A 146 -17.51 32.51 -4.10
C SER A 146 -16.09 33.08 -4.28
N PRO A 147 -15.85 34.19 -5.00
CA PRO A 147 -14.48 34.71 -5.15
C PRO A 147 -14.04 35.59 -3.98
N LYS A 148 -14.90 35.86 -2.99
CA LYS A 148 -14.63 36.87 -1.96
C LYS A 148 -13.87 36.31 -0.77
N THR A 149 -12.97 37.12 -0.21
CA THR A 149 -12.19 36.75 0.97
C THR A 149 -13.02 36.89 2.25
N TYR A 150 -12.57 36.27 3.36
CA TYR A 150 -13.23 36.39 4.67
C TYR A 150 -13.47 37.85 5.10
N GLU A 151 -12.48 38.72 4.88
CA GLU A 151 -12.58 40.14 5.23
C GLU A 151 -13.61 40.87 4.38
N GLN A 152 -13.64 40.58 3.07
CA GLN A 152 -14.66 41.13 2.17
C GLN A 152 -16.06 40.64 2.54
N LEU A 153 -16.23 39.37 2.88
CA LEU A 153 -17.49 38.82 3.37
C LEU A 153 -17.94 39.50 4.68
N GLN A 154 -17.02 39.79 5.60
CA GLN A 154 -17.33 40.51 6.83
C GLN A 154 -17.81 41.94 6.56
N THR A 155 -17.18 42.66 5.62
CA THR A 155 -17.64 44.01 5.24
C THR A 155 -19.03 43.98 4.60
N LEU A 156 -19.31 42.97 3.78
CA LEU A 156 -20.63 42.77 3.17
C LEU A 156 -21.69 42.44 4.21
N GLU A 157 -21.36 41.65 5.24
CA GLU A 157 -22.28 41.36 6.34
C GLU A 157 -22.76 42.65 7.02
N ILE A 158 -21.83 43.57 7.30
CA ILE A 158 -22.15 44.85 7.93
C ILE A 158 -23.02 45.71 7.01
N GLN A 159 -22.71 45.74 5.71
CA GLN A 159 -23.50 46.48 4.72
C GLN A 159 -24.91 45.92 4.56
N VAL A 160 -25.05 44.59 4.51
CA VAL A 160 -26.33 43.88 4.43
C VAL A 160 -27.17 44.13 5.67
N LYS A 161 -26.60 44.01 6.87
CA LYS A 161 -27.32 44.29 8.13
C LYS A 161 -27.78 45.74 8.20
N LYS A 162 -26.90 46.69 7.85
CA LYS A 162 -27.26 48.12 7.78
C LYS A 162 -28.40 48.39 6.79
N LYS A 163 -28.45 47.65 5.69
CA LYS A 163 -29.52 47.73 4.68
C LYS A 163 -30.82 47.07 5.13
N LEU A 164 -30.76 46.03 5.96
CA LEU A 164 -31.94 45.41 6.58
C LEU A 164 -32.51 46.29 7.71
N ASP A 165 -31.65 47.00 8.44
CA ASP A 165 -32.04 47.93 9.50
C ASP A 165 -32.60 49.25 8.94
N SER A 166 -32.27 49.61 7.69
CA SER A 166 -32.87 50.76 7.03
C SER A 166 -34.29 50.43 6.58
N ASN A 167 -35.26 51.25 7.00
CA ASN A 167 -36.68 51.12 6.65
C ASN A 167 -36.96 51.52 5.18
N GLU A 168 -36.10 51.10 4.25
CA GLU A 168 -36.27 51.22 2.80
C GLU A 168 -37.18 50.08 2.32
N PRO A 169 -38.06 50.30 1.32
CA PRO A 169 -38.89 49.25 0.73
C PRO A 169 -38.02 48.33 -0.12
N ILE A 170 -37.47 47.32 0.52
CA ILE A 170 -36.54 46.35 -0.05
C ILE A 170 -37.17 44.95 0.09
N ASP A 171 -36.82 44.04 -0.83
CA ASP A 171 -37.13 42.62 -0.72
C ASP A 171 -36.44 41.98 0.50
N THR A 172 -37.12 41.95 1.63
CA THR A 172 -36.60 41.39 2.89
C THR A 172 -36.18 39.94 2.75
N ASP A 173 -36.88 39.15 1.93
CA ASP A 173 -36.65 37.73 1.77
C ASP A 173 -35.31 37.48 1.05
N TYR A 174 -35.02 38.27 0.01
CA TYR A 174 -33.72 38.24 -0.67
C TYR A 174 -32.55 38.58 0.27
N TRP A 175 -32.65 39.66 1.06
CA TRP A 175 -31.53 40.06 1.94
C TRP A 175 -31.38 39.13 3.14
N GLU A 176 -32.46 38.50 3.62
CA GLU A 176 -32.38 37.44 4.62
C GLU A 176 -31.72 36.17 4.07
N GLU A 177 -32.00 35.79 2.81
CA GLU A 177 -31.33 34.66 2.15
C GLU A 177 -29.86 34.98 1.86
N LEU A 178 -29.56 36.22 1.45
CA LEU A 178 -28.19 36.71 1.29
C LEU A 178 -27.44 36.70 2.63
N LEU A 179 -28.06 37.13 3.73
CA LEU A 179 -27.43 37.09 5.05
C LEU A 179 -27.17 35.64 5.49
N ARG A 180 -28.14 34.73 5.29
CA ARG A 180 -27.97 33.30 5.58
C ARG A 180 -26.82 32.70 4.79
N SER A 181 -26.82 32.85 3.47
CA SER A 181 -25.73 32.36 2.61
C SER A 181 -24.38 33.01 2.95
N LEU A 182 -24.34 34.29 3.31
CA LEU A 182 -23.13 34.97 3.74
C LEU A 182 -22.58 34.36 5.03
N THR A 183 -23.41 34.02 6.03
CA THR A 183 -22.93 33.34 7.24
C THR A 183 -22.27 31.99 6.94
N VAL A 184 -22.80 31.25 5.95
CA VAL A 184 -22.24 29.98 5.48
C VAL A 184 -20.92 30.19 4.74
N TRP A 185 -20.88 31.13 3.78
CA TRP A 185 -19.66 31.44 3.04
C TRP A 185 -18.56 31.99 3.94
N LYS A 186 -18.90 32.77 4.97
CA LYS A 186 -17.97 33.22 6.01
C LYS A 186 -17.44 32.06 6.84
N ALA A 187 -18.30 31.10 7.20
CA ALA A 187 -17.90 29.87 7.88
C ALA A 187 -16.93 29.03 7.03
N ARG A 188 -17.25 28.80 5.75
CA ARG A 188 -16.38 28.10 4.79
C ARG A 188 -15.04 28.83 4.57
N ALA A 189 -15.06 30.14 4.42
CA ALA A 189 -13.84 30.94 4.26
C ALA A 189 -12.95 30.90 5.51
N LYS A 190 -13.54 30.95 6.72
CA LYS A 190 -12.81 30.79 7.99
C LYS A 190 -12.18 29.40 8.07
N LEU A 191 -12.96 28.36 7.75
CA LEU A 191 -12.49 26.98 7.73
C LEU A 191 -11.33 26.77 6.76
N LYS A 192 -11.47 27.24 5.52
CA LYS A 192 -10.44 27.14 4.49
C LYS A 192 -9.15 27.85 4.89
N LYS A 193 -9.24 29.01 5.54
CA LYS A 193 -8.07 29.73 6.07
C LYS A 193 -7.33 28.92 7.15
N VAL A 194 -8.07 28.35 8.10
CA VAL A 194 -7.49 27.53 9.18
C VAL A 194 -6.90 26.23 8.61
N PHE A 195 -7.62 25.57 7.72
CA PHE A 195 -7.19 24.34 7.08
C PHE A 195 -5.95 24.53 6.19
N GLN A 196 -5.86 25.65 5.46
CA GLN A 196 -4.66 25.98 4.68
C GLN A 196 -3.43 26.12 5.58
N ALA A 197 -3.56 26.76 6.75
CA ALA A 197 -2.46 26.88 7.70
C ALA A 197 -2.00 25.50 8.23
N VAL A 198 -2.95 24.58 8.46
CA VAL A 198 -2.65 23.18 8.84
C VAL A 198 -1.91 22.44 7.72
N ILE A 199 -2.38 22.55 6.48
CA ILE A 199 -1.70 21.95 5.33
C ILE A 199 -0.27 22.48 5.22
N ASP A 200 -0.09 23.79 5.36
CA ASP A 200 1.23 24.43 5.25
C ASP A 200 2.18 23.92 6.35
N GLU A 201 1.69 23.71 7.58
CA GLU A 201 2.47 23.12 8.67
C GLU A 201 2.84 21.66 8.39
N ARG A 202 1.88 20.88 7.88
CA ARG A 202 2.12 19.48 7.50
C ARG A 202 3.15 19.36 6.38
N VAL A 203 3.03 20.20 5.36
CA VAL A 203 4.00 20.28 4.26
C VAL A 203 5.37 20.69 4.77
N ARG A 204 5.45 21.60 5.74
CA ARG A 204 6.70 21.97 6.41
C ARG A 204 7.31 20.77 7.15
N GLY A 205 6.50 20.02 7.90
CA GLY A 205 6.94 18.80 8.60
C GLY A 205 7.45 17.73 7.63
N LEU A 206 6.73 17.46 6.54
CA LEU A 206 7.15 16.54 5.49
C LEU A 206 8.45 16.99 4.82
N ARG A 207 8.60 18.29 4.53
CA ARG A 207 9.85 18.86 4.00
C ARG A 207 11.02 18.68 4.96
N GLN A 208 10.79 18.82 6.28
CA GLN A 208 11.84 18.59 7.27
C GLN A 208 12.24 17.11 7.30
N GLN A 209 11.27 16.18 7.33
CA GLN A 209 11.55 14.74 7.26
C GLN A 209 12.34 14.37 6.00
N GLN A 210 12.01 14.98 4.86
CA GLN A 210 12.77 14.80 3.62
C GLN A 210 14.19 15.32 3.70
N ARG A 211 14.43 16.45 4.36
CA ARG A 211 15.79 16.96 4.60
C ARG A 211 16.58 16.00 5.47
N ASP A 212 15.98 15.54 6.58
CA ASP A 212 16.64 14.64 7.52
C ASP A 212 16.95 13.28 6.85
N GLU A 213 16.06 12.76 6.01
CA GLU A 213 16.32 11.55 5.20
C GLU A 213 17.42 11.80 4.16
N ALA A 214 17.38 12.94 3.46
CA ALA A 214 18.41 13.31 2.49
C ALA A 214 19.79 13.44 3.15
N ASP A 215 19.86 14.02 4.35
CA ASP A 215 21.09 14.12 5.16
C ASP A 215 21.55 12.74 5.64
N SER A 216 20.63 11.85 6.04
CA SER A 216 20.96 10.46 6.39
C SER A 216 21.51 9.68 5.18
N VAL A 217 20.89 9.81 4.01
CA VAL A 217 21.37 9.19 2.77
C VAL A 217 22.72 9.76 2.37
N ARG A 218 22.90 11.08 2.44
CA ARG A 218 24.18 11.75 2.22
C ARG A 218 25.26 11.19 3.15
N ALA A 219 24.98 11.06 4.45
CA ALA A 219 25.92 10.50 5.42
C ALA A 219 26.27 9.04 5.13
N LYS A 220 25.32 8.23 4.67
CA LYS A 220 25.55 6.83 4.26
C LYS A 220 26.35 6.70 2.97
N LEU A 221 26.18 7.64 2.04
CA LEU A 221 26.90 7.66 0.77
C LEU A 221 28.26 8.35 0.88
N ALA A 222 28.50 9.17 1.90
CA ALA A 222 29.77 9.88 2.11
C ALA A 222 31.02 8.98 2.15
N PRO A 223 30.99 7.73 2.68
CA PRO A 223 32.14 6.82 2.64
C PRO A 223 32.36 6.15 1.27
N LEU A 224 31.33 6.13 0.41
CA LEU A 224 31.38 5.55 -0.94
C LEU A 224 31.63 6.61 -2.01
N ALA A 225 31.31 7.87 -1.71
CA ALA A 225 31.63 9.00 -2.55
C ALA A 225 33.13 9.32 -2.43
N PRO A 226 33.88 9.45 -3.54
CA PRO A 226 35.26 9.93 -3.48
C PRO A 226 35.26 11.30 -2.78
N VAL A 227 36.12 11.42 -1.76
CA VAL A 227 36.24 12.63 -0.94
C VAL A 227 36.75 13.77 -1.82
N SER A 228 35.84 14.53 -2.42
CA SER A 228 36.17 15.88 -2.88
C SER A 228 36.18 16.76 -1.63
N GLN A 229 37.39 17.04 -1.13
CA GLN A 229 37.57 18.00 -0.05
C GLN A 229 36.91 19.33 -0.43
N PRO A 230 36.28 20.05 0.51
CA PRO A 230 35.79 21.40 0.22
C PRO A 230 36.95 22.26 -0.28
N PRO A 231 36.73 23.14 -1.27
CA PRO A 231 37.80 23.90 -1.88
C PRO A 231 38.43 24.77 -0.82
N THR A 232 39.63 24.40 -0.39
CA THR A 232 40.54 25.32 0.27
C THR A 232 40.82 26.41 -0.74
N GLU A 233 40.60 27.66 -0.33
CA GLU A 233 40.77 28.83 -1.19
C GLU A 233 42.14 28.77 -1.87
N GLY A 234 42.14 28.56 -3.19
CA GLY A 234 43.36 28.59 -4.00
C GLY A 234 43.98 27.23 -4.34
N LYS A 235 43.20 26.29 -4.88
CA LYS A 235 43.51 25.45 -6.07
C LYS A 235 42.48 24.31 -6.13
N ALA A 236 41.51 24.42 -7.03
CA ALA A 236 40.76 23.26 -7.47
C ALA A 236 41.74 22.36 -8.26
N GLN A 237 42.43 21.46 -7.57
CA GLN A 237 42.95 20.26 -8.23
C GLN A 237 41.72 19.41 -8.52
N ALA A 238 41.14 19.62 -9.71
CA ALA A 238 40.44 18.55 -10.39
C ALA A 238 41.38 17.34 -10.32
N GLY A 239 40.92 16.23 -9.73
CA GLY A 239 41.65 14.96 -9.85
C GLY A 239 42.03 14.79 -11.31
N SER A 240 43.30 14.53 -11.59
CA SER A 240 43.76 14.37 -12.97
C SER A 240 42.88 13.34 -13.67
N ASP A 241 42.54 13.54 -14.94
CA ASP A 241 41.83 12.55 -15.76
C ASP A 241 42.41 11.12 -15.61
N GLU A 242 43.70 11.02 -15.28
CA GLU A 242 44.37 9.74 -15.00
C GLU A 242 43.84 9.02 -13.74
N GLU A 243 43.51 9.72 -12.65
CA GLU A 243 42.97 9.08 -11.43
C GLU A 243 41.54 8.55 -11.64
N PHE A 244 40.76 9.19 -12.52
CA PHE A 244 39.43 8.72 -12.88
C PHE A 244 39.48 7.57 -13.90
N ARG A 245 40.45 7.58 -14.82
CA ARG A 245 40.67 6.47 -15.76
C ARG A 245 41.02 5.16 -15.07
N ASP A 246 41.78 5.21 -13.98
CA ASP A 246 42.15 4.00 -13.21
C ASP A 246 40.95 3.39 -12.47
N LEU A 247 39.85 4.13 -12.31
CA LEU A 247 38.60 3.67 -11.71
C LEU A 247 37.59 3.15 -12.74
N ASP A 248 37.76 3.51 -14.02
CA ASP A 248 36.95 2.99 -15.09
C ASP A 248 37.30 1.51 -15.35
N PRO A 249 36.32 0.63 -15.53
CA PRO A 249 36.59 -0.77 -15.81
C PRO A 249 37.37 -0.90 -17.13
N ASP A 250 38.37 -1.79 -17.13
CA ASP A 250 39.17 -2.06 -18.33
C ASP A 250 38.26 -2.30 -19.55
N PRO A 251 38.55 -1.69 -20.70
CA PRO A 251 37.73 -1.83 -21.90
C PRO A 251 37.68 -3.30 -22.33
N LEU A 252 36.56 -3.97 -22.06
CA LEU A 252 36.31 -5.34 -22.47
C LEU A 252 35.90 -5.37 -23.94
N LEU A 253 36.63 -6.14 -24.76
CA LEU A 253 36.31 -6.39 -26.17
C LEU A 253 34.93 -7.03 -26.39
N GLN A 254 34.34 -7.63 -25.34
CA GLN A 254 32.98 -8.14 -25.34
C GLN A 254 32.27 -7.76 -24.05
N ILE A 255 31.10 -7.15 -24.19
CA ILE A 255 30.17 -6.88 -23.09
C ILE A 255 29.77 -8.22 -22.47
N ARG A 256 29.83 -8.33 -21.13
CA ARG A 256 29.44 -9.54 -20.43
C ARG A 256 27.94 -9.84 -20.67
N PRO A 257 27.52 -11.11 -20.67
CA PRO A 257 26.11 -11.45 -20.89
C PRO A 257 25.14 -10.77 -19.91
N GLU A 258 25.60 -10.50 -18.69
CA GLU A 258 24.89 -9.74 -17.65
C GLU A 258 24.66 -8.26 -18.00
N ASP A 259 25.65 -7.61 -18.62
CA ASP A 259 25.58 -6.17 -18.94
C ASP A 259 24.83 -5.90 -20.25
N LYS A 260 24.66 -6.90 -21.12
CA LYS A 260 23.86 -6.79 -22.36
C LYS A 260 22.38 -6.50 -22.11
N VAL A 261 21.90 -6.71 -20.89
CA VAL A 261 20.51 -6.45 -20.47
C VAL A 261 20.32 -5.02 -19.99
N LEU A 262 21.41 -4.30 -19.71
CA LEU A 262 21.35 -2.93 -19.22
C LEU A 262 20.96 -1.99 -20.37
N GLU A 263 20.22 -0.94 -20.01
CA GLU A 263 19.82 0.08 -20.95
C GLU A 263 21.06 0.88 -21.40
N ILE A 264 21.34 0.85 -22.69
CA ILE A 264 22.42 1.64 -23.28
C ILE A 264 21.89 3.06 -23.46
N VAL A 265 22.37 3.97 -22.63
CA VAL A 265 22.01 5.39 -22.69
C VAL A 265 23.22 6.18 -23.16
N ASP A 266 22.99 7.08 -24.12
CA ASP A 266 24.01 8.04 -24.53
C ASP A 266 24.23 9.09 -23.42
N GLU A 267 25.49 9.43 -23.17
CA GLU A 267 25.89 10.33 -22.08
C GLU A 267 25.20 11.69 -22.19
N SER A 268 25.10 12.22 -23.42
CA SER A 268 24.43 13.50 -23.69
C SER A 268 22.96 13.47 -23.26
N ASN A 269 22.24 12.41 -23.64
CA ASN A 269 20.84 12.20 -23.31
C ASN A 269 20.63 11.99 -21.80
N PHE A 270 21.57 11.31 -21.13
CA PHE A 270 21.54 11.12 -19.69
C PHE A 270 21.70 12.44 -18.94
N LEU A 271 22.69 13.25 -19.30
CA LEU A 271 22.93 14.57 -18.69
C LEU A 271 21.73 15.51 -18.91
N ASP A 272 21.13 15.49 -20.10
CA ASP A 272 19.92 16.25 -20.41
C ASP A 272 18.70 15.78 -19.59
N GLN A 273 18.56 14.48 -19.36
CA GLN A 273 17.52 13.93 -18.48
C GLN A 273 17.72 14.39 -17.04
N VAL A 274 18.95 14.29 -16.51
CA VAL A 274 19.28 14.74 -15.15
C VAL A 274 19.03 16.24 -14.98
N ALA A 275 19.40 17.07 -15.97
CA ALA A 275 19.14 18.50 -15.96
C ALA A 275 17.64 18.83 -15.93
N ARG A 276 16.83 18.14 -16.74
CA ARG A 276 15.36 18.27 -16.75
C ARG A 276 14.74 17.84 -15.44
N GLU A 277 15.17 16.73 -14.86
CA GLU A 277 14.69 16.26 -13.56
C GLU A 277 15.03 17.25 -12.44
N ARG A 278 16.24 17.83 -12.45
CA ARG A 278 16.65 18.88 -11.52
C ARG A 278 15.76 20.11 -11.64
N GLN A 279 15.49 20.58 -12.86
CA GLN A 279 14.57 21.71 -13.09
C GLN A 279 13.14 21.40 -12.62
N LYS A 280 12.66 20.16 -12.85
CA LYS A 280 11.36 19.70 -12.38
C LYS A 280 11.28 19.71 -10.85
N VAL A 281 12.30 19.21 -10.16
CA VAL A 281 12.36 19.22 -8.69
C VAL A 281 12.38 20.64 -8.15
N LEU A 282 13.18 21.53 -8.74
CA LEU A 282 13.24 22.95 -8.35
C LEU A 282 11.89 23.65 -8.51
N LYS A 283 11.16 23.36 -9.61
CA LYS A 283 9.83 23.92 -9.86
C LYS A 283 8.75 23.37 -8.92
N MET A 284 8.84 22.08 -8.57
CA MET A 284 7.87 21.42 -7.71
C MET A 284 8.09 21.71 -6.22
N GLY A 285 9.31 22.08 -5.80
CA GLY A 285 9.64 22.41 -4.41
C GLY A 285 9.41 21.25 -3.41
N PHE A 286 9.26 20.04 -3.94
CA PHE A 286 9.02 18.78 -3.25
C PHE A 286 9.52 17.67 -4.16
N VAL A 287 10.28 16.73 -3.60
CA VAL A 287 10.60 15.47 -4.26
C VAL A 287 9.57 14.48 -3.76
N PRO A 288 8.58 14.03 -4.56
CA PRO A 288 7.72 12.93 -4.15
C PRO A 288 8.60 11.79 -3.66
N LEU A 289 8.32 11.25 -2.47
CA LEU A 289 9.00 10.04 -2.02
C LEU A 289 8.90 9.06 -3.19
N ARG A 290 10.05 8.78 -3.82
CA ARG A 290 10.14 7.67 -4.76
C ARG A 290 9.67 6.48 -3.96
N GLN A 291 8.47 6.01 -4.25
CA GLN A 291 7.90 4.86 -3.60
C GLN A 291 8.92 3.76 -3.87
N ARG A 292 9.70 3.41 -2.83
CA ARG A 292 10.84 2.47 -2.88
C ARG A 292 10.36 1.02 -3.12
N GLN A 293 9.21 0.88 -3.77
CA GLN A 293 8.67 -0.35 -4.34
C GLN A 293 9.01 -0.48 -5.83
N ALA A 294 9.50 0.58 -6.50
CA ALA A 294 9.83 0.56 -7.92
C ALA A 294 11.33 0.41 -8.24
N GLU A 295 12.23 0.58 -7.27
CA GLU A 295 13.63 0.16 -7.38
C GLU A 295 13.80 -1.12 -6.57
N LYS A 296 13.16 -2.20 -7.03
CA LYS A 296 13.81 -3.50 -6.86
C LYS A 296 15.16 -3.35 -7.54
N SER A 297 16.22 -3.70 -6.81
CA SER A 297 17.53 -4.02 -7.37
C SER A 297 17.40 -4.46 -8.82
N SER A 298 18.01 -3.69 -9.72
CA SER A 298 18.19 -4.01 -11.13
C SER A 298 19.09 -5.24 -11.26
N LEU A 299 18.56 -6.38 -10.84
CA LEU A 299 18.89 -7.71 -11.31
C LEU A 299 17.60 -8.17 -12.00
N VAL A 300 17.38 -7.66 -13.21
CA VAL A 300 16.23 -8.02 -14.04
C VAL A 300 16.69 -9.11 -15.02
N PRO A 301 15.90 -10.19 -15.15
CA PRO A 301 16.29 -11.44 -15.80
C PRO A 301 16.34 -11.32 -17.33
N VAL A 302 17.30 -12.02 -17.92
CA VAL A 302 17.34 -12.36 -19.35
C VAL A 302 16.22 -13.36 -19.64
N ASN A 303 15.30 -13.01 -20.54
CA ASN A 303 14.93 -13.89 -21.67
C ASN A 303 13.94 -13.22 -22.64
N GLN A 304 14.37 -12.95 -23.89
CA GLN A 304 13.90 -13.62 -25.12
C GLN A 304 14.20 -12.86 -26.43
N THR A 305 14.54 -13.62 -27.48
CA THR A 305 14.55 -13.24 -28.91
C THR A 305 13.14 -13.26 -29.54
N PRO A 306 12.92 -12.62 -30.73
CA PRO A 306 11.59 -12.21 -31.20
C PRO A 306 10.96 -13.09 -32.31
N ASN A 307 9.62 -13.24 -32.30
CA ASN A 307 8.71 -13.09 -33.47
C ASN A 307 7.21 -13.33 -33.13
N LEU A 308 6.40 -12.27 -33.29
CA LEU A 308 4.97 -12.07 -33.70
C LEU A 308 3.87 -13.16 -33.43
N PRO A 309 2.56 -12.80 -33.39
CA PRO A 309 1.89 -11.62 -32.80
C PRO A 309 0.65 -11.97 -31.93
N ALA A 310 0.21 -10.97 -31.14
CA ALA A 310 -1.14 -10.79 -30.57
C ALA A 310 -1.72 -11.83 -29.58
N ALA A 311 -1.71 -11.48 -28.29
CA ALA A 311 -2.93 -11.26 -27.48
C ALA A 311 -2.58 -11.11 -25.97
N THR A 312 -2.98 -9.97 -25.40
CA THR A 312 -3.31 -9.68 -24.00
C THR A 312 -2.98 -10.74 -22.93
N GLY A 313 -2.00 -10.48 -22.06
CA GLY A 313 -1.66 -11.34 -20.91
C GLY A 313 -1.03 -10.57 -19.74
N SER A 314 -1.83 -10.38 -18.69
CA SER A 314 -1.57 -9.63 -17.45
C SER A 314 -0.23 -9.88 -16.73
N SER A 315 0.41 -8.78 -16.32
CA SER A 315 1.28 -8.70 -15.15
C SER A 315 0.55 -9.22 -13.90
N ARG A 316 1.01 -10.34 -13.31
CA ARG A 316 0.36 -11.01 -12.17
C ARG A 316 1.32 -11.55 -11.11
N PHE A 317 2.50 -10.94 -10.94
CA PHE A 317 3.19 -11.05 -9.65
C PHE A 317 2.36 -10.29 -8.61
N SER A 318 1.43 -10.99 -7.97
CA SER A 318 0.54 -10.47 -6.94
C SER A 318 1.33 -10.05 -5.71
N ALA A 319 1.82 -8.82 -5.71
CA ALA A 319 1.95 -8.02 -4.50
C ALA A 319 0.53 -7.59 -4.10
N ILE A 320 -0.26 -8.53 -3.57
CA ILE A 320 -1.44 -8.18 -2.79
C ILE A 320 -0.93 -8.00 -1.36
N PRO A 321 -1.09 -6.82 -0.72
CA PRO A 321 -0.91 -6.70 0.71
C PRO A 321 -2.06 -7.48 1.35
N ASN A 322 -1.80 -8.72 1.74
CA ASN A 322 -2.77 -9.54 2.43
C ASN A 322 -2.24 -9.77 3.85
N GLU A 323 -2.89 -9.14 4.83
CA GLU A 323 -2.60 -9.21 6.26
C GLU A 323 -2.91 -10.58 6.88
N ASP A 324 -3.45 -11.52 6.11
CA ASP A 324 -3.88 -12.84 6.58
C ASP A 324 -2.77 -13.92 6.56
N PHE A 325 -1.51 -13.60 6.26
CA PHE A 325 -0.46 -14.63 6.35
C PHE A 325 -0.06 -14.80 7.81
N SER A 326 -0.31 -15.99 8.38
CA SER A 326 0.21 -16.29 9.72
C SER A 326 1.72 -16.00 9.74
N GLN A 327 2.18 -15.21 10.72
CA GLN A 327 3.59 -14.80 10.81
C GLN A 327 4.54 -16.00 10.75
N ALA A 328 4.10 -17.16 11.26
CA ALA A 328 4.80 -18.43 11.21
C ALA A 328 5.00 -18.95 9.77
N THR A 329 3.98 -18.88 8.91
CA THR A 329 4.12 -19.26 7.50
C THR A 329 4.99 -18.24 6.76
N LYS A 330 4.95 -16.95 7.13
CA LYS A 330 5.77 -15.86 6.54
C LYS A 330 7.24 -16.12 6.73
N ALA A 331 7.62 -16.38 7.97
CA ALA A 331 8.99 -16.68 8.34
C ALA A 331 9.51 -17.94 7.64
N LEU A 332 8.67 -18.96 7.43
CA LEU A 332 9.08 -20.17 6.71
C LEU A 332 9.25 -19.93 5.21
N TYR A 333 8.39 -19.12 4.59
CA TYR A 333 8.55 -18.70 3.19
C TYR A 333 9.82 -17.87 3.00
N GLU A 334 10.05 -16.88 3.87
CA GLU A 334 11.25 -16.04 3.85
C GLU A 334 12.52 -16.83 4.15
N ARG A 335 12.47 -17.81 5.06
CA ARG A 335 13.59 -18.73 5.33
C ARG A 335 13.92 -19.59 4.11
N GLU A 336 12.92 -20.07 3.36
CA GLU A 336 13.15 -20.88 2.17
C GLU A 336 13.73 -20.05 1.01
N LEU A 337 13.38 -18.75 0.96
CA LEU A 337 14.03 -17.78 0.07
C LEU A 337 15.47 -17.47 0.52
N ALA A 338 15.69 -17.25 1.81
CA ALA A 338 16.99 -16.93 2.40
C ALA A 338 17.99 -18.10 2.39
N ARG A 339 17.50 -19.35 2.26
CA ARG A 339 18.35 -20.55 2.12
C ARG A 339 19.26 -20.51 0.89
N GLY A 340 19.01 -19.58 -0.04
CA GLY A 340 19.76 -19.48 -1.30
C GLY A 340 19.44 -20.63 -2.24
N VAL A 341 19.76 -20.42 -3.51
CA VAL A 341 19.67 -21.43 -4.56
C VAL A 341 21.04 -22.11 -4.65
N SER A 342 21.07 -23.43 -4.46
CA SER A 342 22.32 -24.21 -4.59
C SER A 342 22.69 -24.33 -6.07
N GLU A 343 23.97 -24.52 -6.41
CA GLU A 343 24.49 -24.57 -7.79
C GLU A 343 23.83 -25.64 -8.70
N ASN A 344 23.19 -26.64 -8.08
CA ASN A 344 22.45 -27.73 -8.73
C ASN A 344 20.93 -27.58 -8.65
N GLU A 345 20.43 -26.44 -8.17
CA GLU A 345 19.00 -26.14 -8.07
C GLU A 345 18.68 -24.90 -8.90
N GLU A 346 17.56 -24.90 -9.60
CA GLU A 346 17.03 -23.71 -10.29
C GLU A 346 15.59 -23.46 -9.84
N ILE A 347 15.15 -22.19 -9.88
CA ILE A 347 13.78 -21.82 -9.50
C ILE A 347 12.84 -22.26 -10.62
N PHE A 348 11.77 -22.97 -10.26
CA PHE A 348 10.83 -23.54 -11.23
C PHE A 348 9.46 -22.86 -11.16
N THR A 349 9.06 -22.16 -12.23
CA THR A 349 7.79 -21.38 -12.30
C THR A 349 6.87 -21.79 -13.45
N GLY A 350 7.00 -23.02 -13.97
CA GLY A 350 6.18 -23.54 -15.09
C GLY A 350 4.74 -23.90 -14.69
N GLU A 351 3.97 -22.93 -14.19
CA GLU A 351 2.54 -23.08 -13.88
C GLU A 351 1.73 -23.20 -15.18
N GLU A 352 0.97 -24.29 -15.32
CA GLU A 352 0.07 -24.53 -16.46
C GLU A 352 -1.38 -24.23 -16.04
N SER A 353 -2.17 -23.63 -16.95
CA SER A 353 -3.58 -23.35 -16.70
C SER A 353 -4.39 -24.64 -16.56
N VAL A 354 -5.00 -24.85 -15.39
CA VAL A 354 -5.92 -25.97 -15.15
C VAL A 354 -7.29 -25.63 -15.72
N SER A 355 -7.73 -26.34 -16.76
CA SER A 355 -9.08 -26.21 -17.33
C SER A 355 -10.12 -26.88 -16.43
N THR A 356 -10.46 -26.28 -15.29
CA THR A 356 -11.67 -26.65 -14.54
C THR A 356 -12.89 -25.99 -15.18
N GLY A 357 -13.67 -26.77 -15.94
CA GLY A 357 -14.86 -26.29 -16.66
C GLY A 357 -16.05 -25.84 -15.80
N SER A 358 -15.90 -25.64 -14.49
CA SER A 358 -16.97 -25.17 -13.60
C SER A 358 -16.42 -24.48 -12.35
N GLN A 359 -17.05 -23.36 -11.96
CA GLN A 359 -16.75 -22.67 -10.71
C GLN A 359 -17.08 -23.59 -9.52
N PRO A 360 -16.17 -23.78 -8.56
CA PRO A 360 -16.43 -24.67 -7.44
C PRO A 360 -17.60 -24.16 -6.59
N GLN A 361 -18.47 -25.05 -6.11
CA GLN A 361 -19.70 -24.71 -5.37
C GLN A 361 -19.46 -23.86 -4.11
N TRP A 362 -18.24 -23.89 -3.57
CA TRP A 362 -17.82 -23.09 -2.41
C TRP A 362 -17.40 -21.65 -2.75
N ALA A 363 -17.19 -21.30 -4.02
CA ALA A 363 -16.74 -19.97 -4.46
C ALA A 363 -17.71 -18.84 -4.05
N ASN A 364 -18.99 -19.17 -3.82
CA ASN A 364 -20.00 -18.22 -3.31
C ASN A 364 -19.86 -17.94 -1.80
N LYS A 365 -19.20 -18.82 -1.05
CA LYS A 365 -19.03 -18.71 0.42
C LYS A 365 -17.67 -18.16 0.81
N TYR A 366 -16.64 -18.48 0.03
CA TYR A 366 -15.26 -18.05 0.28
C TYR A 366 -14.64 -17.50 -0.99
N ARG A 367 -13.90 -16.39 -0.85
CA ARG A 367 -13.17 -15.76 -1.97
C ARG A 367 -12.11 -16.74 -2.50
N PRO A 368 -12.20 -17.22 -3.75
CA PRO A 368 -11.19 -18.12 -4.33
C PRO A 368 -9.81 -17.45 -4.36
N ARG A 369 -8.77 -18.20 -3.98
CA ARG A 369 -7.38 -17.73 -3.94
C ARG A 369 -6.44 -18.80 -4.52
N LYS A 370 -5.40 -18.38 -5.24
CA LYS A 370 -4.33 -19.29 -5.63
C LYS A 370 -3.32 -19.47 -4.48
N PRO A 371 -2.86 -20.70 -4.19
CA PRO A 371 -1.82 -20.91 -3.19
C PRO A 371 -0.49 -20.34 -3.67
N ARG A 372 0.31 -19.87 -2.72
CA ARG A 372 1.69 -19.43 -3.01
C ARG A 372 2.57 -20.67 -3.09
N TYR A 373 3.58 -20.66 -3.95
CA TYR A 373 4.52 -21.77 -4.04
C TYR A 373 5.96 -21.26 -4.19
N PHE A 374 6.90 -22.12 -3.84
CA PHE A 374 8.32 -21.92 -4.05
C PHE A 374 8.95 -23.24 -4.49
N ASN A 375 8.97 -23.45 -5.79
CA ASN A 375 9.39 -24.72 -6.38
C ASN A 375 10.82 -24.61 -6.88
N ARG A 376 11.58 -25.70 -6.74
CA ARG A 376 12.94 -25.83 -7.25
C ARG A 376 13.05 -27.07 -8.14
N VAL A 377 13.74 -26.95 -9.26
CA VAL A 377 14.13 -28.07 -10.10
C VAL A 377 15.58 -28.44 -9.77
N GLN A 378 15.85 -29.71 -9.55
CA GLN A 378 17.21 -30.20 -9.32
C GLN A 378 17.80 -30.58 -10.67
N MET A 379 18.84 -29.88 -11.08
CA MET A 379 19.58 -30.13 -12.31
C MET A 379 20.92 -30.77 -11.97
N GLY A 380 21.35 -31.75 -12.76
CA GLY A 380 22.64 -32.36 -12.53
C GLY A 380 23.14 -33.18 -13.70
N TYR A 381 24.40 -33.59 -13.61
CA TYR A 381 25.07 -34.35 -14.65
C TYR A 381 24.74 -35.84 -14.56
N GLU A 382 24.40 -36.45 -15.69
CA GLU A 382 24.24 -37.89 -15.79
C GLU A 382 25.46 -38.51 -16.49
N TRP A 383 26.37 -39.12 -15.72
CA TRP A 383 27.54 -39.82 -16.25
C TRP A 383 27.20 -41.22 -16.78
N ASN A 384 26.47 -41.27 -17.90
CA ASN A 384 26.25 -42.53 -18.63
C ASN A 384 27.52 -42.95 -19.39
N LYS A 385 27.62 -44.21 -19.83
CA LYS A 385 28.77 -44.74 -20.58
C LYS A 385 29.10 -43.92 -21.83
N TYR A 386 28.08 -43.37 -22.48
CA TYR A 386 28.24 -42.44 -23.61
C TYR A 386 28.79 -41.08 -23.16
N ASN A 387 28.28 -40.52 -22.06
CA ASN A 387 28.77 -39.23 -21.57
C ASN A 387 30.20 -39.32 -21.03
N GLN A 388 30.58 -40.47 -20.47
CA GLN A 388 31.95 -40.75 -20.02
C GLN A 388 32.97 -40.79 -21.16
N THR A 389 32.56 -40.97 -22.43
CA THR A 389 33.47 -41.00 -23.58
C THR A 389 33.56 -39.67 -24.33
N HIS A 390 32.66 -38.73 -24.05
CA HIS A 390 32.54 -37.46 -24.79
C HIS A 390 32.68 -36.21 -23.92
N TYR A 391 32.63 -36.35 -22.60
CA TYR A 391 32.71 -35.26 -21.64
C TYR A 391 33.71 -35.60 -20.54
N ASP A 392 34.39 -34.57 -20.06
CA ASP A 392 35.41 -34.66 -19.01
C ASP A 392 35.02 -33.76 -17.83
N HIS A 393 35.79 -33.76 -16.75
CA HIS A 393 35.50 -32.93 -15.57
C HIS A 393 35.50 -31.43 -15.90
N ASP A 394 36.38 -31.00 -16.81
CA ASP A 394 36.52 -29.61 -17.24
C ASP A 394 35.46 -29.21 -18.29
N ASN A 395 34.84 -30.19 -18.95
CA ASN A 395 33.76 -29.98 -19.92
C ASN A 395 32.64 -30.99 -19.64
N PRO A 396 31.84 -30.77 -18.58
CA PRO A 396 30.84 -31.73 -18.15
C PRO A 396 29.67 -31.82 -19.17
N PRO A 397 28.93 -32.94 -19.18
CA PRO A 397 27.77 -33.09 -20.06
C PRO A 397 26.68 -32.05 -19.75
N PRO A 398 25.73 -31.82 -20.67
CA PRO A 398 24.58 -30.95 -20.39
C PRO A 398 23.84 -31.39 -19.12
N LYS A 399 23.43 -30.42 -18.28
CA LYS A 399 22.67 -30.71 -17.06
C LYS A 399 21.27 -31.22 -17.43
N VAL A 400 20.87 -32.36 -16.87
CA VAL A 400 19.53 -32.94 -17.03
C VAL A 400 18.74 -32.81 -15.74
N VAL A 401 17.41 -32.82 -15.84
CA VAL A 401 16.55 -32.75 -14.66
C VAL A 401 16.63 -34.07 -13.88
N GLN A 402 17.09 -33.98 -12.64
CA GLN A 402 17.23 -35.13 -11.72
C GLN A 402 16.06 -35.23 -10.73
N GLY A 403 15.29 -34.18 -10.52
CA GLY A 403 14.17 -34.19 -9.58
C GLY A 403 13.51 -32.84 -9.41
N TYR A 404 12.43 -32.82 -8.62
CA TYR A 404 11.66 -31.62 -8.31
C TYR A 404 11.42 -31.49 -6.81
N LYS A 405 11.41 -30.25 -6.34
CA LYS A 405 11.06 -29.88 -4.96
C LYS A 405 9.94 -28.85 -5.00
N PHE A 406 8.73 -29.30 -4.70
CA PHE A 406 7.56 -28.43 -4.56
C PHE A 406 7.38 -28.05 -3.10
N ASN A 407 7.30 -26.76 -2.83
CA ASN A 407 6.88 -26.22 -1.55
C ASN A 407 5.68 -25.31 -1.79
N ILE A 408 4.48 -25.77 -1.45
CA ILE A 408 3.22 -25.05 -1.71
C ILE A 408 2.59 -24.65 -0.37
N PHE A 409 2.21 -23.38 -0.26
CA PHE A 409 1.77 -22.73 0.97
C PHE A 409 0.25 -22.52 0.95
N TYR A 410 -0.39 -23.12 1.96
CA TYR A 410 -1.81 -23.11 2.26
C TYR A 410 -2.07 -22.62 3.70
N PRO A 411 -1.72 -21.37 4.07
CA PRO A 411 -1.91 -20.82 5.42
C PRO A 411 -3.38 -20.77 5.86
N ASP A 412 -4.30 -20.46 4.95
CA ASP A 412 -5.70 -20.14 5.23
C ASP A 412 -6.62 -21.32 4.93
N LEU A 413 -6.09 -22.55 4.98
CA LEU A 413 -6.89 -23.75 4.71
C LEU A 413 -7.95 -23.89 5.80
N ILE A 414 -9.23 -23.85 5.41
CA ILE A 414 -10.36 -23.87 6.34
C ILE A 414 -10.39 -25.19 7.11
N ASP A 415 -10.24 -26.30 6.38
CA ASP A 415 -10.17 -27.64 6.95
C ASP A 415 -8.72 -28.13 7.02
N LYS A 416 -8.03 -27.81 8.12
CA LYS A 416 -6.65 -28.26 8.38
C LYS A 416 -6.53 -29.77 8.57
N THR A 417 -7.64 -30.49 8.74
CA THR A 417 -7.62 -31.95 8.93
C THR A 417 -7.45 -32.70 7.61
N LYS A 418 -7.84 -32.08 6.48
CA LYS A 418 -7.69 -32.64 5.14
C LYS A 418 -6.44 -32.08 4.48
N ALA A 419 -5.43 -32.93 4.32
CA ALA A 419 -4.21 -32.55 3.62
C ALA A 419 -4.46 -32.34 2.11
N PRO A 420 -3.87 -31.30 1.50
CA PRO A 420 -3.83 -31.16 0.05
C PRO A 420 -3.19 -32.39 -0.61
N THR A 421 -3.70 -32.77 -1.77
CA THR A 421 -3.25 -33.96 -2.51
C THR A 421 -2.75 -33.58 -3.90
N TYR A 422 -1.99 -34.46 -4.55
CA TYR A 422 -1.52 -34.25 -5.91
C TYR A 422 -1.93 -35.42 -6.82
N ARG A 423 -2.09 -35.13 -8.11
CA ARG A 423 -2.42 -36.10 -9.16
C ARG A 423 -1.56 -35.84 -10.38
N ILE A 424 -1.08 -36.91 -11.01
CA ILE A 424 -0.36 -36.81 -12.28
C ILE A 424 -1.35 -37.09 -13.41
N GLU A 425 -1.53 -36.09 -14.27
CA GLU A 425 -2.33 -36.14 -15.49
C GLU A 425 -1.36 -36.22 -16.68
N ARG A 426 -1.38 -37.36 -17.38
CA ARG A 426 -0.57 -37.57 -18.58
C ARG A 426 -1.36 -37.11 -19.80
N GLU A 427 -0.76 -36.22 -20.59
CA GLU A 427 -1.32 -35.79 -21.86
C GLU A 427 -1.55 -37.00 -22.78
N HIS A 428 -2.70 -37.03 -23.47
CA HIS A 428 -3.17 -38.11 -24.35
C HIS A 428 -3.57 -39.45 -23.69
N GLY A 429 -3.84 -39.51 -22.38
CA GLY A 429 -4.41 -40.72 -21.75
C GLY A 429 -3.44 -41.90 -21.66
N ARG A 430 -2.13 -41.62 -21.73
CA ARG A 430 -1.04 -42.62 -21.68
C ARG A 430 -1.04 -43.39 -20.35
N LYS A 431 -0.80 -44.71 -20.42
CA LYS A 431 -0.59 -45.55 -19.22
C LYS A 431 0.83 -45.37 -18.69
N ARG A 432 1.01 -45.57 -17.37
CA ARG A 432 2.31 -45.53 -16.69
C ARG A 432 3.32 -46.43 -17.42
N GLY A 433 4.38 -45.84 -17.97
CA GLY A 433 5.46 -46.56 -18.67
C GLY A 433 5.35 -46.62 -20.21
N GLN A 434 4.40 -45.91 -20.84
CA GLN A 434 4.35 -45.76 -22.30
C GLN A 434 4.89 -44.38 -22.74
N SER A 435 5.99 -44.40 -23.50
CA SER A 435 6.58 -43.22 -24.14
C SER A 435 6.11 -43.09 -25.60
N PHE A 436 5.65 -41.91 -26.00
CA PHE A 436 5.35 -41.59 -27.40
C PHE A 436 6.22 -40.45 -27.95
N ALA A 437 7.13 -39.91 -27.13
CA ALA A 437 8.10 -38.91 -27.56
C ALA A 437 9.02 -39.45 -28.66
N ALA A 438 9.32 -38.61 -29.65
CA ALA A 438 10.32 -38.89 -30.66
C ALA A 438 11.70 -39.09 -30.01
N ALA A 439 12.56 -39.90 -30.62
CA ALA A 439 13.89 -40.19 -30.10
C ALA A 439 14.68 -38.88 -29.90
N GLY A 440 14.84 -38.45 -28.64
CA GLY A 440 15.56 -37.23 -28.25
C GLY A 440 14.76 -36.25 -27.39
N GLU A 441 13.43 -36.38 -27.30
CA GLU A 441 12.59 -35.49 -26.47
C GLU A 441 12.19 -36.16 -25.15
N GLU A 442 12.25 -35.43 -24.03
CA GLU A 442 11.83 -35.95 -22.72
C GLU A 442 10.30 -35.90 -22.61
N ASP A 443 9.66 -37.04 -22.31
CA ASP A 443 8.22 -37.09 -22.04
C ASP A 443 7.86 -36.16 -20.87
N THR A 444 6.87 -35.29 -21.07
CA THR A 444 6.34 -34.41 -20.01
C THR A 444 4.92 -34.82 -19.58
N CYS A 445 4.57 -34.55 -18.32
CA CYS A 445 3.24 -34.76 -17.74
C CYS A 445 2.87 -33.59 -16.80
N LEU A 446 1.57 -33.45 -16.51
CA LEU A 446 1.07 -32.41 -15.62
C LEU A 446 0.90 -32.97 -14.20
N ILE A 447 1.53 -32.35 -13.22
CA ILE A 447 1.24 -32.61 -11.80
C ILE A 447 0.28 -31.55 -11.28
N ARG A 448 -0.94 -31.96 -10.95
CA ARG A 448 -2.00 -31.11 -10.40
C ARG A 448 -2.06 -31.26 -8.89
N PHE A 449 -1.97 -30.15 -8.17
CA PHE A 449 -2.17 -30.06 -6.73
C PHE A 449 -3.60 -29.60 -6.44
N MET A 450 -4.32 -30.42 -5.68
CA MET A 450 -5.71 -30.20 -5.30
C MET A 450 -5.78 -29.88 -3.81
N ALA A 451 -6.38 -28.73 -3.49
CA ALA A 451 -6.55 -28.26 -2.14
C ALA A 451 -8.03 -28.05 -1.79
N GLY A 452 -8.33 -27.98 -0.50
CA GLY A 452 -9.67 -27.62 -0.03
C GLY A 452 -9.94 -26.11 -0.18
N PRO A 453 -11.20 -25.67 0.05
CA PRO A 453 -11.55 -24.26 0.09
C PRO A 453 -10.65 -23.49 1.09
N PRO A 454 -10.20 -22.26 0.78
CA PRO A 454 -10.55 -21.39 -0.35
C PRO A 454 -9.57 -21.47 -1.54
N TYR A 455 -8.74 -22.51 -1.62
CA TYR A 455 -7.66 -22.56 -2.60
C TYR A 455 -8.10 -23.18 -3.93
N GLU A 456 -7.64 -22.57 -5.02
CA GLU A 456 -7.73 -23.13 -6.37
C GLU A 456 -6.65 -24.18 -6.61
N ASP A 457 -6.96 -25.14 -7.48
CA ASP A 457 -6.02 -26.16 -7.92
C ASP A 457 -4.95 -25.53 -8.82
N ILE A 458 -3.70 -25.94 -8.63
CA ILE A 458 -2.56 -25.49 -9.44
C ILE A 458 -1.89 -26.69 -10.10
N ALA A 459 -1.40 -26.53 -11.33
CA ALA A 459 -0.69 -27.59 -12.03
C ALA A 459 0.65 -27.11 -12.58
N PHE A 460 1.59 -28.05 -12.69
CA PHE A 460 2.91 -27.81 -13.25
C PHE A 460 3.28 -28.88 -14.27
N ARG A 461 4.00 -28.50 -15.32
CA ARG A 461 4.54 -29.44 -16.32
C ARG A 461 5.88 -30.01 -15.81
N ILE A 462 5.96 -31.32 -15.61
CA ILE A 462 7.16 -32.03 -15.13
C ILE A 462 7.57 -33.14 -16.09
N VAL A 463 8.80 -33.63 -15.98
CA VAL A 463 9.28 -34.79 -16.76
C VAL A 463 8.65 -36.09 -16.21
N ASP A 464 8.12 -36.94 -17.08
CA ASP A 464 7.47 -38.22 -16.76
C ASP A 464 8.49 -39.36 -16.66
N LYS A 465 9.36 -39.29 -15.64
CA LYS A 465 10.30 -40.37 -15.28
C LYS A 465 9.85 -41.04 -13.97
N GLU A 466 10.26 -42.30 -13.75
CA GLU A 466 9.98 -43.01 -12.49
C GLU A 466 10.62 -42.29 -11.30
N TRP A 467 9.87 -42.15 -10.20
CA TRP A 467 10.39 -41.53 -8.98
C TRP A 467 11.14 -42.55 -8.12
N ASP A 468 12.20 -42.11 -7.46
CA ASP A 468 12.90 -42.88 -6.44
C ASP A 468 12.17 -42.72 -5.10
N TYR A 469 11.45 -43.76 -4.67
CA TYR A 469 10.75 -43.79 -3.38
C TYR A 469 11.66 -44.20 -2.20
N SER A 470 12.98 -44.34 -2.43
CA SER A 470 13.91 -44.74 -1.37
C SER A 470 13.98 -43.68 -0.26
N ALA A 471 13.85 -44.08 1.00
CA ALA A 471 13.92 -43.19 2.16
C ALA A 471 15.36 -42.75 2.54
N LYS A 472 16.31 -42.72 1.61
CA LYS A 472 17.71 -42.33 1.91
C LYS A 472 17.78 -40.84 2.23
N ARG A 473 18.47 -40.49 3.33
CA ARG A 473 18.51 -39.15 3.96
C ARG A 473 18.83 -37.97 3.02
N GLU A 474 19.52 -38.21 1.90
CA GLU A 474 19.92 -37.18 0.92
C GLU A 474 19.23 -37.27 -0.44
N ARG A 475 18.53 -38.39 -0.74
CA ARG A 475 17.85 -38.64 -2.03
C ARG A 475 16.36 -38.98 -1.85
N GLY A 476 15.83 -38.66 -0.68
CA GLY A 476 14.57 -39.19 -0.20
C GLY A 476 13.34 -38.56 -0.85
N PHE A 477 12.40 -39.40 -1.24
CA PHE A 477 11.02 -38.99 -1.47
C PHE A 477 10.43 -38.43 -0.17
N LYS A 478 9.94 -37.19 -0.21
CA LYS A 478 9.29 -36.52 0.91
C LYS A 478 7.93 -35.98 0.45
N SER A 479 6.87 -36.40 1.13
CA SER A 479 5.51 -35.90 0.91
C SER A 479 4.86 -35.64 2.26
N THR A 480 4.97 -34.42 2.77
CA THR A 480 4.48 -34.04 4.10
C THR A 480 3.70 -32.74 4.04
N PHE A 481 2.58 -32.68 4.77
CA PHE A 481 1.83 -31.45 4.99
C PHE A 481 1.92 -31.06 6.47
N ASP A 482 2.65 -29.98 6.77
CA ASP A 482 2.80 -29.46 8.13
C ASP A 482 2.67 -27.93 8.14
N LYS A 483 2.02 -27.38 9.16
CA LYS A 483 1.87 -25.91 9.38
C LYS A 483 1.41 -25.12 8.14
N GLY A 484 0.51 -25.70 7.35
CA GLY A 484 0.00 -25.08 6.12
C GLY A 484 1.00 -25.09 4.96
N ILE A 485 1.98 -25.99 4.95
CA ILE A 485 2.96 -26.14 3.88
C ILE A 485 2.95 -27.58 3.39
N LEU A 486 2.65 -27.76 2.10
CA LEU A 486 2.81 -29.02 1.40
C LEU A 486 4.23 -29.08 0.82
N GLN A 487 5.02 -30.03 1.32
CA GLN A 487 6.37 -30.32 0.82
C GLN A 487 6.33 -31.63 0.05
N LEU A 488 6.51 -31.55 -1.28
CA LEU A 488 6.65 -32.70 -2.16
C LEU A 488 8.01 -32.65 -2.86
N HIS A 489 8.97 -33.42 -2.35
CA HIS A 489 10.32 -33.52 -2.91
C HIS A 489 10.55 -34.92 -3.43
N PHE A 490 11.02 -35.04 -4.66
CA PHE A 490 11.35 -36.34 -5.26
C PHE A 490 12.49 -36.20 -6.27
N GLN A 491 13.22 -37.30 -6.43
CA GLN A 491 14.23 -37.46 -7.47
C GLN A 491 13.80 -38.57 -8.41
N PHE A 492 14.30 -38.53 -9.64
CA PHE A 492 14.10 -39.58 -10.61
C PHE A 492 15.01 -40.77 -10.33
N LYS A 493 14.46 -41.96 -10.51
CA LYS A 493 15.18 -43.21 -10.36
C LYS A 493 16.21 -43.34 -11.49
N ARG A 494 17.47 -43.52 -11.10
CA ARG A 494 18.56 -43.78 -12.06
C ARG A 494 18.41 -45.18 -12.62
N VAL A 495 18.28 -45.28 -13.94
CA VAL A 495 18.26 -46.57 -14.64
C VAL A 495 19.70 -46.98 -14.88
N TYR A 496 20.16 -48.03 -14.17
CA TYR A 496 21.47 -48.61 -14.43
C TYR A 496 21.33 -49.63 -15.56
N TYR A 497 21.99 -49.37 -16.69
CA TYR A 497 22.13 -50.38 -17.73
C TYR A 497 23.06 -51.49 -17.21
N ARG A 498 22.50 -52.67 -16.91
CA ARG A 498 23.29 -53.88 -16.67
C ARG A 498 23.57 -54.51 -18.02
N LYS A 499 24.84 -54.64 -18.36
CA LYS A 499 25.30 -55.29 -19.59
C LYS A 499 25.20 -56.80 -19.47
#